data_AF-A0A0D1X694-F1
#
_entry.id   AF-A0A0D1X694-F1
#
_cell.length_a   1.000
_cell.length_b   1.000
_cell.length_c   1.000
_cell.angle_alpha   90.00
_cell.angle_beta   90.00
_cell.angle_gamma   90.00
#
_symmetry.space_group_name_H-M   'P 1'
#
loop_
_entity.id
_entity.type
_entity.pdbx_description
1 polymer ?
#
loop_
_entity_poly.entity_id
_entity_poly.type
_entity_poly.pdbx_seq_one_letter_code
_entity_poly.pdbx_strand_id
1 'polypeptide(L)' 'MMQYDEYIGKMVQLKYSDLDGETVCAVGHILYTLKSRAFVFQTCEEGRQSIVYNRHVLDIREARALLDYSNPEITPDHFA' A
#
# COMPACT_ATOMS: atom_id res chain seq x y z
N MET A 1 8.18 -13.44 -14.06
CA MET A 1 7.86 -12.46 -13.00
C MET A 1 6.42 -12.67 -12.58
N MET A 2 6.13 -12.67 -11.28
CA MET A 2 4.73 -12.71 -10.83
C MET A 2 4.11 -11.32 -11.00
N GLN A 3 2.80 -11.29 -11.28
CA GLN A 3 2.07 -10.11 -11.76
C GLN A 3 2.24 -8.84 -10.91
N TYR A 4 2.50 -8.98 -9.61
CA TYR A 4 2.60 -7.84 -8.69
C TYR A 4 3.98 -7.69 -8.02
N ASP A 5 4.98 -8.47 -8.46
CA ASP A 5 6.32 -8.40 -7.87
C ASP A 5 6.94 -7.01 -8.04
N GLU A 6 6.61 -6.28 -9.10
CA GLU A 6 7.11 -4.93 -9.38
C GLU A 6 6.62 -3.85 -8.39
N TYR A 7 5.57 -4.16 -7.63
CA TYR A 7 4.97 -3.26 -6.65
C TYR A 7 5.43 -3.55 -5.21
N ILE A 8 6.22 -4.60 -4.99
CA ILE A 8 6.72 -4.95 -3.66
C ILE A 8 7.54 -3.79 -3.09
N GLY A 9 7.23 -3.40 -1.86
CA GLY A 9 7.88 -2.30 -1.14
C GLY A 9 7.49 -0.89 -1.62
N LYS A 10 6.74 -0.76 -2.71
CA LYS A 10 6.24 0.54 -3.18
C LYS A 10 4.94 0.91 -2.48
N MET A 11 4.70 2.21 -2.36
CA MET A 11 3.40 2.71 -1.95
C MET A 11 2.43 2.60 -3.13
N VAL A 12 1.35 1.85 -2.94
CA VAL A 12 0.35 1.61 -3.98
C VAL A 12 -1.04 1.96 -3.49
N GLN A 13 -1.85 2.49 -4.41
CA GLN A 13 -3.28 2.52 -4.27
C GLN A 13 -3.84 1.24 -4.89
N LEU A 14 -4.49 0.43 -4.06
CA LEU A 14 -5.06 -0.85 -4.42
C LEU A 14 -6.58 -0.76 -4.38
N LYS A 15 -7.22 -1.23 -5.45
CA LYS A 15 -8.66 -1.43 -5.53
C LYS A 15 -8.94 -2.93 -5.70
N TYR A 16 -9.70 -3.52 -4.80
CA TYR A 16 -10.06 -4.93 -4.85
C TYR A 16 -11.48 -5.19 -4.37
N SER A 17 -12.05 -6.33 -4.73
CA SER A 17 -13.32 -6.80 -4.19
C SER A 17 -13.07 -7.71 -2.99
N ASP A 18 -13.72 -7.48 -1.87
CA ASP A 18 -13.59 -8.33 -0.69
C ASP A 18 -14.46 -9.60 -0.79
N LEU A 19 -14.55 -10.36 0.32
CA LEU A 19 -15.30 -11.62 0.35
C LEU A 19 -16.82 -11.42 0.27
N ASP A 20 -17.32 -10.26 0.69
CA ASP A 20 -18.73 -9.89 0.64
C ASP A 20 -19.10 -9.27 -0.72
N GLY A 21 -18.11 -9.10 -1.60
CA GLY A 21 -18.27 -8.52 -2.94
C GLY A 21 -18.19 -7.00 -2.94
N GLU A 22 -17.92 -6.36 -1.80
CA GLU A 22 -17.76 -4.92 -1.71
C GLU A 22 -16.43 -4.48 -2.33
N THR A 23 -16.44 -3.29 -2.93
CA THR A 23 -15.23 -2.72 -3.51
C THR A 23 -14.48 -1.92 -2.46
N VAL A 24 -13.28 -2.38 -2.12
CA VAL A 24 -12.38 -1.73 -1.19
C VAL A 24 -11.32 -0.96 -1.96
N CYS A 25 -11.07 0.28 -1.54
CA CYS A 25 -9.99 1.12 -2.01
C CYS A 25 -9.06 1.40 -0.83
N ALA A 26 -7.81 0.98 -0.90
CA ALA A 26 -6.84 1.15 0.18
C ALA A 26 -5.48 1.62 -0.34
N VAL A 27 -4.77 2.40 0.47
CA VAL A 27 -3.38 2.81 0.19
C VAL A 27 -2.46 2.09 1.18
N GLY A 28 -1.35 1.58 0.67
CA GLY A 28 -0.49 0.69 1.45
C GLY A 28 0.70 0.16 0.68
N HIS A 29 1.32 -0.88 1.21
CA HIS A 29 2.47 -1.55 0.62
C HIS A 29 2.19 -3.03 0.39
N ILE A 30 2.66 -3.57 -0.74
CA ILE A 30 2.77 -5.02 -0.89
C ILE A 30 4.05 -5.47 -0.20
N LEU A 31 3.93 -6.36 0.78
CA LEU A 31 5.07 -6.88 1.54
C LEU A 31 5.78 -8.03 0.81
N TYR A 32 4.99 -8.98 0.30
CA TYR A 32 5.48 -10.12 -0.47
C TYR A 32 4.34 -10.81 -1.22
N THR A 33 4.68 -11.54 -2.29
CA THR A 33 3.74 -12.33 -3.09
C THR A 33 3.67 -13.78 -2.59
N LEU A 34 2.47 -14.37 -2.63
CA LEU A 34 2.17 -15.74 -2.24
C LEU A 34 1.95 -16.59 -3.50
N LYS A 35 3.05 -16.99 -4.14
CA LYS A 35 3.03 -17.63 -5.47
C LYS A 35 2.22 -16.75 -6.44
N SER A 36 1.65 -17.35 -7.48
CA SER A 36 0.84 -16.66 -8.49
C SER A 36 -0.61 -16.37 -8.08
N ARG A 37 -0.99 -16.53 -6.80
CA ARG A 37 -2.41 -16.51 -6.38
C ARG A 37 -2.82 -15.29 -5.56
N ALA A 38 -1.92 -14.77 -4.72
CA ALA A 38 -2.23 -13.71 -3.78
C ALA A 38 -0.97 -12.94 -3.40
N PHE A 39 -1.13 -11.87 -2.63
CA PHE A 39 -0.05 -11.14 -1.97
C PHE A 39 -0.50 -10.62 -0.60
N VAL A 40 0.48 -10.28 0.24
CA VAL A 40 0.23 -9.64 1.53
C VAL A 40 0.32 -8.14 1.36
N PHE A 41 -0.75 -7.45 1.72
CA PHE A 41 -0.90 -6.01 1.64
C PHE A 41 -1.02 -5.42 3.04
N GLN A 42 -0.25 -4.37 3.33
CA GLN A 42 -0.33 -3.61 4.57
C GLN A 42 -0.92 -2.23 4.31
N THR A 43 -2.03 -1.90 4.96
CA THR A 43 -2.65 -0.57 4.85
C THR A 43 -1.84 0.50 5.60
N CYS A 44 -1.79 1.72 5.06
CA CYS A 44 -1.11 2.85 5.71
C CYS A 44 -1.87 3.39 6.93
N GLU A 45 -3.20 3.32 6.93
CA GLU A 45 -4.04 3.93 7.99
C GLU A 45 -3.89 3.21 9.33
N GLU A 46 -3.89 1.88 9.32
CA GLU A 46 -3.93 1.06 10.54
C GLU A 46 -2.70 0.14 10.69
N GLY A 47 -1.83 0.09 9.69
CA GLY A 47 -0.74 -0.89 9.62
C GLY A 47 -1.24 -2.34 9.50
N ARG A 48 -2.53 -2.55 9.21
CA ARG A 48 -3.18 -3.85 9.16
C ARG A 48 -2.72 -4.62 7.93
N GLN A 49 -2.33 -5.87 8.14
CA GLN A 49 -1.93 -6.79 7.07
C GLN A 49 -3.11 -7.68 6.66
N SER A 50 -3.29 -7.81 5.35
CA SER A 50 -4.37 -8.59 4.73
C SER A 50 -3.82 -9.39 3.55
N ILE A 51 -4.40 -10.57 3.30
CA ILE A 51 -4.10 -11.35 2.09
C ILE A 51 -5.09 -10.95 1.00
N VAL A 52 -4.59 -10.47 -0.13
CA VAL A 52 -5.40 -10.08 -1.28
C VAL A 52 -5.15 -11.08 -2.41
N TYR A 53 -6.20 -11.72 -2.91
CA TYR A 53 -6.09 -12.65 -4.04
C TYR A 53 -6.09 -11.89 -5.36
N ASN A 54 -5.20 -12.28 -6.26
CA ASN A 54 -4.99 -11.62 -7.56
C ASN A 54 -6.29 -11.52 -8.37
N ARG A 55 -7.14 -12.55 -8.31
CA ARG A 55 -8.43 -12.59 -9.02
C ARG A 55 -9.44 -11.52 -8.56
N HIS A 56 -9.25 -10.95 -7.38
CA HIS A 56 -10.14 -9.94 -6.81
C HIS A 56 -9.56 -8.53 -6.96
N VAL A 57 -8.35 -8.38 -7.47
CA VAL A 57 -7.76 -7.08 -7.77
C VAL A 57 -8.45 -6.49 -8.99
N LEU A 58 -9.00 -5.29 -8.81
CA LEU A 58 -9.68 -4.54 -9.85
C LEU A 58 -8.76 -3.50 -10.49
N ASP A 59 -7.92 -2.86 -9.68
CA ASP A 59 -6.92 -1.88 -10.13
C ASP A 59 -5.77 -1.82 -9.13
N ILE A 60 -4.56 -1.59 -9.64
CA ILE A 60 -3.38 -1.29 -8.82
C ILE A 60 -2.54 -0.25 -9.52
N ARG A 61 -2.15 0.78 -8.77
CA ARG A 61 -1.27 1.82 -9.26
C ARG A 61 -0.33 2.28 -8.16
N GLU A 62 0.89 2.62 -8.56
CA GLU A 62 1.83 3.28 -7.66
C GLU A 62 1.19 4.60 -7.21
N ALA A 63 0.95 4.72 -5.91
CA ALA A 63 0.53 5.98 -5.33
C ALA A 63 1.77 6.87 -5.40
N ARG A 64 1.76 7.87 -6.29
CA ARG A 64 2.79 8.89 -6.28
C ARG A 64 2.82 9.42 -4.86
N ALA A 65 3.95 9.23 -4.18
CA ALA A 65 4.17 9.88 -2.91
C ALA A 65 3.92 11.37 -3.16
N LEU A 66 2.96 11.95 -2.45
CA LEU A 66 3.01 13.37 -2.16
C LEU A 66 4.24 13.55 -1.24
N LEU A 67 5.44 13.42 -1.83
CA LEU A 67 6.69 13.90 -1.27
C LEU A 67 6.66 15.42 -1.41
N ASP A 68 5.71 16.04 -0.71
CA ASP A 68 5.62 17.48 -0.47
C ASP A 68 5.44 17.76 1.03
N TYR A 69 5.78 16.80 1.89
CA TYR A 69 6.21 17.13 3.25
C TYR A 69 7.68 17.53 3.21
N SER A 70 7.92 18.69 2.60
CA SER A 70 9.10 19.49 2.84
C SER A 70 9.16 19.79 4.33
N ASN A 71 10.14 19.19 5.01
CA ASN A 71 10.70 19.53 6.31
C ASN A 71 9.76 20.09 7.41
N PRO A 72 9.60 19.40 8.56
CA PRO A 72 9.16 20.09 9.77
C PRO A 72 10.16 21.22 10.08
N GLU A 73 9.66 22.41 10.38
CA GLU A 73 10.46 23.49 10.97
C GLU A 73 11.25 22.91 12.15
N ILE A 74 12.57 22.73 11.96
CA ILE A 74 13.48 22.59 13.08
C ILE A 74 13.58 23.99 13.68
N THR A 75 12.68 24.31 14.61
CA THR A 75 12.92 25.42 15.53
C THR A 75 14.11 25.01 16.39
N PRO A 76 15.25 25.71 16.35
CA PRO A 76 16.32 25.45 17.31
C PRO A 76 15.80 25.85 18.69
N ASP A 77 15.69 24.86 19.58
CA ASP A 77 15.46 25.09 21.01
C ASP A 77 16.57 26.00 21.53
N HIS A 78 16.22 27.25 21.79
CA HIS A 78 17.06 28.19 22.51
C HIS A 78 17.02 27.78 23.99
N PHE A 79 17.99 26.97 24.43
CA PHE A 79 18.28 26.83 25.85
C PHE A 79 18.88 28.16 26.33
N ALA A 80 18.10 28.90 27.12
CA ALA A 80 18.51 30.08 27.86
C ALA A 80 19.05 29.70 29.25
#